data_AF-A0A3T1ANE9-F1
#
_entry.id   AF-A0A3T1ANE9-F1
#
_cell.length_a   1.000
_cell.length_b   1.000
_cell.length_c   1.000
_cell.angle_alpha   90.00
_cell.angle_beta   90.00
_cell.angle_gamma   90.00
#
_symmetry.space_group_name_H-M   'P 1'
#
loop_
_entity.id
_entity.type
_entity.pdbx_description
1 polymer ?
#
loop_
_entity_poly.entity_id
_entity_poly.type
_entity_poly.pdbx_seq_one_letter_code
_entity_poly.pdbx_strand_id
1 'polypeptide(L)'
;MKTLFPSYAHPSPELELDADTWIVREQPGDRRTLHQSLGRIDLDWGSRSLADVLADVDAWRADGVEGLFLDRAPAGSGGVGPVALTVRLAARRGLHRVVLNPGVPTHPLYRDLGVRICSFEGPWEAYQNWDGDGVRPGDGHIVHGVPPELLTAARRLMGRRGAGFGLATDLTPHRPVATSGRGAHAVD
;
A
#
# COMPACT_ATOMS: atom_id res chain seq x y z
N MET A 1 -11.89 -6.72 -10.11
CA MET A 1 -10.76 -6.17 -9.33
C MET A 1 -11.34 -5.54 -8.08
N LYS A 2 -10.84 -5.94 -6.90
CA LYS A 2 -11.24 -5.38 -5.61
C LYS A 2 -10.75 -3.93 -5.47
N THR A 3 -11.53 -3.05 -4.87
CA THR A 3 -11.07 -1.67 -4.62
C THR A 3 -10.30 -1.59 -3.29
N LEU A 4 -9.13 -0.97 -3.31
CA LEU A 4 -8.37 -0.61 -2.10
C LEU A 4 -8.12 0.89 -2.11
N PHE A 5 -8.65 1.60 -1.12
CA PHE A 5 -8.39 3.02 -0.93
C PHE A 5 -7.14 3.22 -0.07
N PRO A 6 -6.05 3.78 -0.61
CA PRO A 6 -4.93 4.21 0.22
C PRO A 6 -5.38 5.37 1.10
N SER A 7 -4.63 5.62 2.16
CA SER A 7 -4.95 6.63 3.17
C SER A 7 -5.11 8.05 2.65
N TYR A 8 -4.43 8.41 1.57
CA TYR A 8 -4.55 9.76 0.98
C TYR A 8 -5.74 9.89 0.03
N ALA A 9 -6.43 8.80 -0.28
CA ALA A 9 -7.55 8.79 -1.21
C ALA A 9 -8.79 8.12 -0.59
N HIS A 10 -9.14 8.51 0.63
CA HIS A 10 -10.36 8.00 1.25
C HIS A 10 -11.61 8.34 0.41
N PRO A 11 -12.55 7.40 0.29
CA PRO A 11 -13.80 7.65 -0.41
C PRO A 11 -14.65 8.69 0.34
N SER A 12 -15.49 9.41 -0.39
CA SER A 12 -16.50 10.28 0.23
C SER A 12 -17.42 9.47 1.15
N PRO A 13 -17.87 10.02 2.29
CA PRO A 13 -18.80 9.32 3.19
C PRO A 13 -20.11 8.90 2.51
N GLU A 14 -20.54 9.60 1.46
CA GLU A 14 -21.77 9.29 0.72
C GLU A 14 -21.56 8.23 -0.38
N LEU A 15 -20.33 7.85 -0.69
CA LEU A 15 -20.05 6.86 -1.72
C LEU A 15 -20.39 5.46 -1.20
N GLU A 16 -21.40 4.82 -1.79
CA GLU A 16 -21.68 3.42 -1.53
C GLU A 16 -20.52 2.54 -2.01
N LEU A 17 -19.89 1.79 -1.09
CA LEU A 17 -18.80 0.88 -1.41
C LEU A 17 -19.26 -0.58 -1.30
N ASP A 18 -18.66 -1.43 -2.13
CA ASP A 18 -18.77 -2.88 -2.00
C ASP A 18 -18.27 -3.31 -0.61
N ALA A 19 -18.94 -4.28 0.01
CA ALA A 19 -18.55 -4.90 1.27
C ALA A 19 -17.11 -5.48 1.22
N ASP A 20 -16.63 -5.80 0.03
CA ASP A 20 -15.30 -6.33 -0.20
C ASP A 20 -14.21 -5.23 -0.33
N THR A 21 -14.57 -3.95 -0.27
CA THR A 21 -13.64 -2.81 -0.36
C THR A 21 -12.71 -2.74 0.85
N TRP A 22 -11.42 -2.47 0.60
CA TRP A 22 -10.44 -2.18 1.64
C TRP A 22 -10.19 -0.70 1.81
N ILE A 23 -10.23 -0.22 3.04
CA ILE A 23 -9.85 1.15 3.41
C ILE A 23 -8.59 1.09 4.27
N VAL A 24 -7.48 1.64 3.77
CA VAL A 24 -6.24 1.76 4.54
C VAL A 24 -6.36 2.90 5.54
N ARG A 25 -6.03 2.64 6.81
CA ARG A 25 -6.06 3.62 7.89
C ARG A 25 -4.64 4.00 8.31
N GLU A 26 -4.39 5.29 8.48
CA GLU A 26 -3.11 5.82 8.96
C GLU A 26 -2.90 5.64 10.46
N GLN A 27 -3.98 5.77 11.23
CA GLN A 27 -3.92 5.83 12.68
C GLN A 27 -5.05 5.01 13.33
N PRO A 28 -4.78 4.34 14.45
CA PRO A 28 -5.80 3.82 15.36
C PRO A 28 -6.78 4.92 15.80
N GLY A 29 -7.96 4.52 16.24
CA GLY A 29 -9.04 5.40 16.66
C GLY A 29 -10.41 4.86 16.28
N ASP A 30 -11.44 5.63 16.60
CA ASP A 30 -12.83 5.22 16.39
C ASP A 30 -13.08 4.77 14.95
N ARG A 31 -13.74 3.61 14.82
CA ARG A 31 -14.14 3.06 13.54
C ARG A 31 -15.11 4.02 12.84
N ARG A 32 -14.63 4.68 11.78
CA ARG A 32 -15.42 5.64 10.98
C ARG A 32 -16.12 5.03 9.76
N THR A 33 -16.02 3.70 9.59
CA THR A 33 -16.52 3.02 8.40
C THR A 33 -17.00 1.61 8.72
N LEU A 34 -18.08 1.15 8.08
CA LEU A 34 -18.54 -0.24 8.15
C LEU A 34 -17.74 -1.17 7.22
N HIS A 35 -16.91 -0.62 6.32
CA HIS A 35 -16.10 -1.40 5.39
C HIS A 35 -14.89 -2.04 6.07
N GLN A 36 -14.26 -3.00 5.40
CA GLN A 36 -13.06 -3.66 5.88
C GLN A 36 -11.89 -2.66 5.92
N SER A 37 -11.25 -2.55 7.07
CA SER A 37 -10.12 -1.66 7.31
C SER A 37 -8.80 -2.43 7.39
N LEU A 38 -7.76 -1.83 6.83
CA LEU A 38 -6.39 -2.31 6.94
C LEU A 38 -5.56 -1.27 7.68
N GLY A 39 -4.91 -1.66 8.78
CA GLY A 39 -3.99 -0.78 9.50
C GLY A 39 -2.71 -0.57 8.70
N ARG A 40 -2.34 0.67 8.39
CA ARG A 40 -1.07 0.97 7.72
C ARG A 40 0.08 0.78 8.69
N ILE A 41 1.07 0.01 8.28
CA ILE A 41 2.38 -0.03 8.94
C ILE A 41 3.40 0.33 7.90
N ASP A 42 4.09 1.42 8.16
CA ASP A 42 5.18 1.87 7.32
C ASP A 42 6.45 1.05 7.64
N LEU A 43 7.01 0.34 6.66
CA LEU A 43 8.23 -0.46 6.85
C LEU A 43 9.52 0.32 6.57
N ASP A 44 9.41 1.55 6.05
CA ASP A 44 10.52 2.40 5.64
C ASP A 44 11.60 1.64 4.85
N TRP A 45 11.15 0.90 3.83
CA TRP A 45 11.98 0.08 2.95
C TRP A 45 12.81 -0.99 3.68
N GLY A 46 12.36 -1.41 4.87
CA GLY A 46 13.01 -2.39 5.71
C GLY A 46 14.02 -1.82 6.71
N SER A 47 14.09 -0.49 6.85
CA SER A 47 15.00 0.16 7.82
C SER A 47 14.50 0.05 9.27
N ARG A 48 13.19 -0.10 9.47
CA ARG A 48 12.59 -0.15 10.82
C ARG A 48 12.94 -1.44 11.54
N SER A 49 13.12 -1.30 12.86
CA SER A 49 13.35 -2.46 13.72
C SER A 49 12.09 -3.33 13.78
N LEU A 50 12.29 -4.64 13.98
CA LEU A 50 11.17 -5.57 14.18
C LEU A 50 10.33 -5.19 15.41
N ALA A 51 10.95 -4.66 16.46
CA ALA A 51 10.26 -4.27 17.69
C ALA A 51 9.26 -3.13 17.42
N ASP A 52 9.68 -2.10 16.67
CA ASP A 52 8.81 -0.97 16.32
C ASP A 52 7.65 -1.41 15.42
N VAL A 53 7.95 -2.27 14.43
CA VAL A 53 6.91 -2.84 13.56
C VAL A 53 5.90 -3.64 14.37
N LEU A 54 6.34 -4.47 15.32
CA LEU A 54 5.43 -5.25 16.15
C LEU A 54 4.61 -4.41 17.13
N ALA A 55 5.16 -3.31 17.63
CA ALA A 55 4.40 -2.35 18.42
C ALA A 55 3.21 -1.78 17.62
N ASP A 56 3.44 -1.43 16.35
CA ASP A 56 2.36 -0.98 15.46
C ASP A 56 1.34 -2.10 15.18
N VAL A 57 1.80 -3.35 14.98
CA VAL A 57 0.90 -4.51 14.81
C VAL A 57 0.02 -4.68 16.06
N ASP A 58 0.59 -4.57 17.25
CA ASP A 58 -0.14 -4.71 18.51
C ASP A 58 -1.13 -3.56 18.72
N ALA A 59 -0.78 -2.33 18.34
CA ALA A 59 -1.69 -1.19 18.34
C ALA A 59 -2.88 -1.39 17.40
N TRP A 60 -2.62 -1.83 16.16
CA TRP A 60 -3.68 -2.11 15.19
C TRP A 60 -4.59 -3.27 15.61
N ARG A 61 -4.01 -4.31 16.23
CA ARG A 61 -4.78 -5.41 16.80
C ARG A 61 -5.75 -4.91 17.87
N ALA A 62 -5.27 -4.05 18.78
CA ALA A 62 -6.11 -3.47 19.84
C ALA A 62 -7.23 -2.58 19.26
N ASP A 63 -6.96 -1.92 18.13
CA ASP A 63 -7.92 -1.09 17.41
C ASP A 63 -9.01 -1.90 16.66
N GLY A 64 -8.75 -3.18 16.38
CA GLY A 64 -9.74 -4.09 15.78
C GLY A 64 -9.84 -4.02 14.26
N VAL A 65 -8.77 -3.61 13.56
CA VAL A 65 -8.72 -3.68 12.09
C VAL A 65 -8.78 -5.12 11.58
N GLU A 66 -9.30 -5.30 10.36
CA GLU A 66 -9.47 -6.61 9.73
C GLU A 66 -8.19 -7.15 9.07
N GLY A 67 -7.12 -6.34 9.02
CA GLY A 67 -5.84 -6.70 8.43
C GLY A 67 -4.82 -5.57 8.46
N LEU A 68 -3.70 -5.79 7.77
CA LEU A 68 -2.60 -4.85 7.67
C LEU A 68 -2.27 -4.50 6.23
N PHE A 69 -1.88 -3.25 6.03
CA PHE A 69 -1.27 -2.75 4.80
C PHE A 69 0.18 -2.36 5.13
N LEU A 70 1.12 -3.22 4.74
CA LEU A 70 2.55 -3.01 4.97
C LEU A 70 3.11 -2.13 3.86
N ASP A 71 3.26 -0.85 4.16
CA ASP A 71 3.60 0.20 3.21
C ASP A 71 5.11 0.44 3.11
N ARG A 72 5.56 1.02 1.99
CA ARG A 72 6.99 1.22 1.68
C ARG A 72 7.81 -0.04 1.95
N ALA A 73 7.31 -1.19 1.52
CA ALA A 73 7.93 -2.48 1.77
C ALA A 73 9.18 -2.67 0.89
N PRO A 74 10.25 -3.32 1.39
CA PRO A 74 11.37 -3.70 0.53
C PRO A 74 10.90 -4.66 -0.58
N ALA A 75 11.47 -4.52 -1.78
CA ALA A 75 11.15 -5.37 -2.94
C ALA A 75 12.25 -6.40 -3.28
N GLY A 76 13.49 -6.13 -2.87
CA GLY A 76 14.66 -6.98 -3.16
C GLY A 76 14.75 -8.22 -2.27
N SER A 77 15.57 -9.19 -2.68
CA SER A 77 15.73 -10.48 -1.98
C SER A 77 16.10 -10.35 -0.49
N GLY A 78 16.90 -9.34 -0.12
CA GLY A 78 17.30 -9.10 1.27
C GLY A 78 16.14 -8.77 2.23
N GLY A 79 15.03 -8.26 1.71
CA GLY A 79 13.86 -7.90 2.52
C GLY A 79 12.89 -9.06 2.80
N VAL A 80 13.05 -10.20 2.11
CA VAL A 80 12.10 -11.33 2.18
C VAL A 80 11.99 -11.87 3.61
N GLY A 81 13.12 -12.13 4.26
CA GLY A 81 13.15 -12.71 5.62
C GLY A 81 12.46 -11.83 6.67
N PRO A 82 12.84 -10.54 6.80
CA PRO A 82 12.15 -9.61 7.70
C PRO A 82 10.65 -9.49 7.42
N VAL A 83 10.24 -9.37 6.16
CA VAL A 83 8.81 -9.28 5.81
C VAL A 83 8.06 -10.57 6.14
N ALA A 84 8.64 -11.74 5.84
CA ALA A 84 8.06 -13.03 6.21
C ALA A 84 7.84 -13.16 7.72
N LEU A 85 8.80 -12.68 8.51
CA LEU A 85 8.72 -12.67 9.96
C LEU A 85 7.57 -11.76 10.44
N THR A 86 7.47 -10.54 9.90
CA THR A 86 6.36 -9.62 10.19
C THR A 86 5.01 -10.24 9.87
N VAL A 87 4.83 -10.81 8.67
CA VAL A 87 3.58 -11.47 8.24
C VAL A 87 3.21 -12.60 9.20
N ARG A 88 4.17 -13.47 9.55
CA ARG A 88 3.93 -14.58 10.48
C ARG A 88 3.54 -14.10 11.88
N LEU A 89 4.19 -13.05 12.38
CA LEU A 89 3.93 -12.51 13.72
C LEU A 89 2.62 -11.72 13.79
N ALA A 90 2.19 -11.08 12.69
CA ALA A 90 0.87 -10.50 12.54
C ALA A 90 -0.23 -11.57 12.54
N ALA A 91 -0.02 -12.67 11.80
CA ALA A 91 -0.95 -13.80 11.81
C ALA A 91 -1.12 -14.40 13.21
N ARG A 92 -0.05 -14.52 14.01
CA ARG A 92 -0.13 -14.97 15.42
C ARG A 92 -0.94 -14.04 16.33
N ARG A 93 -1.15 -12.79 15.91
CA ARG A 93 -1.98 -11.79 16.60
C ARG A 93 -3.42 -11.74 16.08
N GLY A 94 -3.77 -12.62 15.13
CA GLY A 94 -5.09 -12.69 14.50
C GLY A 94 -5.23 -11.83 13.24
N LEU A 95 -4.17 -11.12 12.83
CA LEU A 95 -4.17 -10.26 11.65
C LEU A 95 -3.67 -11.04 10.43
N HIS A 96 -4.52 -11.93 9.90
CA HIS A 96 -4.17 -12.84 8.79
C HIS A 96 -4.22 -12.18 7.41
N ARG A 97 -4.96 -11.08 7.28
CA ARG A 97 -5.09 -10.36 6.01
C ARG A 97 -3.96 -9.36 5.91
N VAL A 98 -2.96 -9.67 5.09
CA VAL A 98 -1.84 -8.76 4.83
C VAL A 98 -1.80 -8.40 3.34
N VAL A 99 -1.72 -7.10 3.09
CA VAL A 99 -1.35 -6.53 1.79
C VAL A 99 0.05 -5.93 1.95
N LEU A 100 0.97 -6.32 1.08
CA LEU A 100 2.33 -5.80 1.01
C LEU A 100 2.40 -4.77 -0.12
N ASN A 101 2.85 -3.56 0.19
CA ASN A 101 3.01 -2.49 -0.78
C ASN A 101 4.47 -2.05 -0.92
N PRO A 102 5.22 -2.68 -1.84
CA PRO A 102 6.49 -2.17 -2.33
C PRO A 102 6.32 -1.08 -3.42
N GLY A 103 5.13 -0.99 -4.04
CA GLY A 103 4.87 -0.08 -5.17
C GLY A 103 5.57 -0.46 -6.48
N VAL A 104 6.32 -1.57 -6.49
CA VAL A 104 7.10 -2.08 -7.62
C VAL A 104 7.11 -3.62 -7.62
N PRO A 105 7.43 -4.28 -8.74
CA PRO A 105 7.62 -5.73 -8.77
C PRO A 105 8.66 -6.20 -7.74
N THR A 106 8.37 -7.29 -7.04
CA THR A 106 9.25 -7.86 -6.01
C THR A 106 10.08 -9.02 -6.53
N HIS A 107 11.17 -9.33 -5.82
CA HIS A 107 11.88 -10.59 -5.96
C HIS A 107 10.91 -11.79 -5.88
N PRO A 108 11.08 -12.86 -6.70
CA PRO A 108 10.13 -13.97 -6.75
C PRO A 108 9.84 -14.68 -5.43
N LEU A 109 10.78 -14.69 -4.48
CA LEU A 109 10.60 -15.31 -3.15
C LEU A 109 9.49 -14.67 -2.30
N TYR A 110 9.10 -13.41 -2.57
CA TYR A 110 7.96 -12.80 -1.88
C TYR A 110 6.64 -13.54 -2.16
N ARG A 111 6.57 -14.31 -3.24
CA ARG A 111 5.36 -15.04 -3.63
C ARG A 111 5.06 -16.20 -2.69
N ASP A 112 6.08 -16.77 -2.07
CA ASP A 112 5.93 -17.88 -1.11
C ASP A 112 5.29 -17.42 0.21
N LEU A 113 5.19 -16.10 0.45
CA LEU A 113 4.56 -15.54 1.64
C LEU A 113 3.02 -15.65 1.60
N GLY A 114 2.43 -15.92 0.44
CA GLY A 114 0.98 -16.03 0.27
C GLY A 114 0.19 -14.75 0.54
N VAL A 115 0.87 -13.60 0.60
CA VAL A 115 0.25 -12.28 0.78
C VAL A 115 -0.10 -11.65 -0.56
N ARG A 116 -1.03 -10.68 -0.53
CA ARG A 116 -1.30 -9.84 -1.71
C ARG A 116 -0.21 -8.79 -1.85
N ILE A 117 0.27 -8.55 -3.07
CA ILE A 117 1.38 -7.64 -3.35
C ILE A 117 0.89 -6.53 -4.28
N CYS A 118 1.09 -5.28 -3.88
CA CYS A 118 0.86 -4.11 -4.73
C CYS A 118 2.16 -3.85 -5.51
N SER A 119 2.18 -4.28 -6.78
CA SER A 119 3.37 -4.26 -7.63
C SER A 119 3.51 -2.98 -8.45
N PHE A 120 2.56 -2.06 -8.34
CA PHE A 120 2.64 -0.74 -8.93
C PHE A 120 2.00 0.28 -7.98
N GLU A 121 2.75 1.30 -7.60
CA GLU A 121 2.21 2.54 -7.05
C GLU A 121 2.90 3.73 -7.71
N GLY A 122 2.14 4.59 -8.39
CA GLY A 122 2.73 5.72 -9.08
C GLY A 122 1.74 6.60 -9.86
N PRO A 123 2.26 7.67 -10.50
CA PRO A 123 1.43 8.62 -11.23
C PRO A 123 0.88 7.99 -12.52
N TRP A 124 -0.26 8.50 -12.98
CA TRP A 124 -0.92 8.08 -14.23
C TRP A 124 0.03 8.05 -15.42
N GLU A 125 0.86 9.07 -15.59
CA GLU A 125 1.85 9.13 -16.68
C GLU A 125 2.82 7.94 -16.65
N ALA A 126 3.40 7.64 -15.48
CA ALA A 126 4.28 6.50 -15.32
C ALA A 126 3.54 5.18 -15.57
N TYR A 127 2.29 5.08 -15.12
CA TYR A 127 1.47 3.90 -15.37
C TYR A 127 1.20 3.70 -16.86
N GLN A 128 0.91 4.75 -17.63
CA GLN A 128 0.69 4.61 -19.08
C GLN A 128 1.91 4.01 -19.77
N ASN A 129 3.11 4.46 -19.40
CA ASN A 129 4.38 4.03 -20.00
C ASN A 129 4.93 2.72 -19.43
N TRP A 130 4.33 2.20 -18.37
CA TRP A 130 4.79 0.98 -17.71
C TRP A 130 4.46 -0.27 -18.54
N ASP A 131 5.48 -1.09 -18.78
CA ASP A 131 5.42 -2.32 -19.57
C ASP A 131 4.87 -3.54 -18.79
N GLY A 132 4.83 -3.45 -17.45
CA GLY A 132 4.33 -4.52 -16.59
C GLY A 132 5.33 -5.63 -16.31
N ASP A 133 6.63 -5.44 -16.59
CA ASP A 133 7.61 -6.51 -16.35
C ASP A 133 7.66 -6.92 -14.86
N GLY A 134 7.80 -8.22 -14.60
CA GLY A 134 7.89 -8.79 -13.25
C GLY A 134 6.57 -8.88 -12.45
N VAL A 135 5.43 -8.46 -12.97
CA VAL A 135 4.13 -8.58 -12.27
C VAL A 135 3.41 -9.88 -12.55
N ARG A 136 2.51 -10.26 -11.65
CA ARG A 136 1.65 -11.44 -11.82
C ARG A 136 0.18 -11.02 -11.83
N PRO A 137 -0.69 -11.73 -12.60
CA PRO A 137 -2.13 -11.54 -12.50
C PRO A 137 -2.59 -11.67 -11.05
N GLY A 138 -3.40 -10.71 -10.60
CA GLY A 138 -3.86 -10.62 -9.21
C GLY A 138 -3.08 -9.63 -8.35
N ASP A 139 -1.92 -9.14 -8.82
CA ASP A 139 -1.18 -8.07 -8.14
C ASP A 139 -2.00 -6.76 -8.10
N GLY A 140 -1.68 -5.93 -7.13
CA GLY A 140 -2.35 -4.65 -6.90
C GLY A 140 -1.69 -3.51 -7.63
N HIS A 141 -2.49 -2.62 -8.23
CA HIS A 141 -1.99 -1.37 -8.83
C HIS A 141 -2.67 -0.18 -8.15
N ILE A 142 -1.90 0.80 -7.68
CA ILE A 142 -2.39 2.08 -7.18
C ILE A 142 -1.91 3.17 -8.13
N VAL A 143 -2.84 3.85 -8.78
CA VAL A 143 -2.56 4.81 -9.85
C VAL A 143 -3.15 6.16 -9.46
N HIS A 144 -2.28 7.13 -9.25
CA HIS A 144 -2.65 8.44 -8.70
C HIS A 144 -2.45 9.56 -9.72
N GLY A 145 -3.06 10.71 -9.51
CA GLY A 145 -3.00 11.85 -10.43
C GLY A 145 -3.61 11.57 -11.81
N VAL A 146 -4.63 10.72 -11.88
CA VAL A 146 -5.38 10.43 -13.10
C VAL A 146 -6.33 11.61 -13.39
N PRO A 147 -6.33 12.21 -14.59
CA PRO A 147 -7.33 13.21 -14.94
C PRO A 147 -8.77 12.68 -14.69
N PRO A 148 -9.68 13.44 -14.05
CA PRO A 148 -11.00 12.93 -13.65
C PRO A 148 -11.78 12.25 -14.78
N GLU A 149 -11.72 12.80 -15.99
CA GLU A 149 -12.35 12.27 -17.19
C GLU A 149 -11.77 10.91 -17.65
N LEU A 150 -10.56 10.56 -17.20
CA LEU A 150 -9.87 9.31 -17.53
C LEU A 150 -10.00 8.24 -16.44
N LEU A 151 -10.61 8.51 -15.28
CA LEU A 151 -10.70 7.54 -14.17
C LEU A 151 -11.28 6.19 -14.58
N THR A 152 -12.35 6.21 -15.39
CA THR A 152 -12.97 4.99 -15.92
C THR A 152 -12.02 4.25 -16.88
N ALA A 153 -11.31 4.98 -17.73
CA ALA A 153 -10.35 4.40 -18.68
C ALA A 153 -9.14 3.81 -17.95
N ALA A 154 -8.62 4.49 -16.93
CA ALA A 154 -7.54 4.03 -16.08
C ALA A 154 -7.91 2.73 -15.36
N ARG A 155 -9.10 2.67 -14.73
CA ARG A 155 -9.59 1.43 -14.07
C ARG A 155 -9.74 0.27 -15.06
N ARG A 156 -10.20 0.53 -16.28
CA ARG A 156 -10.26 -0.50 -17.35
C ARG A 156 -8.86 -0.96 -17.76
N LEU A 157 -7.89 -0.05 -17.88
CA LEU A 157 -6.50 -0.40 -18.19
C LEU A 157 -5.87 -1.25 -17.09
N MET A 158 -6.12 -0.93 -15.82
CA MET A 158 -5.73 -1.77 -14.68
C MET A 158 -6.25 -3.20 -14.80
N GLY A 159 -7.54 -3.37 -15.09
CA GLY A 159 -8.11 -4.69 -15.32
C GLY A 159 -7.46 -5.44 -16.48
N ARG A 160 -7.21 -4.77 -17.63
CA ARG A 160 -6.53 -5.38 -18.78
C ARG A 160 -5.08 -5.79 -18.50
N ARG A 161 -4.40 -5.08 -17.58
CA ARG A 161 -3.06 -5.41 -17.10
C ARG A 161 -3.04 -6.44 -15.96
N GLY A 162 -4.19 -7.06 -15.65
CA GLY A 162 -4.28 -8.16 -14.70
C GLY A 162 -4.34 -7.72 -13.23
N ALA A 163 -4.66 -6.45 -12.94
CA ALA A 163 -4.79 -5.98 -11.57
C ALA A 163 -5.89 -6.74 -10.81
N GLY A 164 -5.53 -7.34 -9.67
CA GLY A 164 -6.46 -8.05 -8.78
C GLY A 164 -7.14 -7.12 -7.78
N PHE A 165 -6.42 -6.09 -7.34
CA PHE A 165 -6.93 -5.04 -6.46
C PHE A 165 -6.29 -3.67 -6.74
N GLY A 166 -6.83 -2.61 -6.14
CA GLY A 166 -6.19 -1.28 -6.15
C GLY A 166 -7.15 -0.13 -6.43
N LEU A 167 -6.61 1.00 -6.88
CA LEU A 167 -7.35 2.23 -7.14
C LEU A 167 -6.75 3.03 -8.30
N ALA A 168 -7.61 3.64 -9.11
CA ALA A 168 -7.27 4.79 -9.94
C ALA A 168 -7.92 6.03 -9.31
N THR A 169 -7.14 7.07 -9.05
CA THR A 169 -7.61 8.32 -8.41
C THR A 169 -6.95 9.53 -9.04
N ASP A 170 -7.67 10.64 -9.04
CA ASP A 170 -7.24 11.98 -9.42
C ASP A 170 -6.42 12.67 -8.31
N LEU A 171 -6.51 12.17 -7.09
CA LEU A 171 -5.69 12.60 -5.97
C LEU A 171 -4.24 12.15 -6.15
N THR A 172 -3.31 12.87 -5.54
CA THR A 172 -1.88 12.52 -5.51
C THR A 172 -1.44 12.42 -4.05
N PRO A 173 -0.60 11.43 -3.67
CA PRO A 173 -0.06 11.35 -2.32
C PRO A 173 0.62 12.65 -1.91
N HIS A 174 0.40 13.09 -0.67
CA HIS A 174 1.13 14.23 -0.13
C HIS A 174 2.60 13.83 0.08
N ARG A 175 3.50 14.34 -0.77
CA ARG A 175 4.95 14.29 -0.49
C ARG A 175 5.28 15.47 0.42
N PRO A 176 5.87 15.24 1.61
CA PRO A 176 6.49 16.33 2.35
C PRO A 176 7.53 16.99 1.44
N VAL A 177 7.46 18.30 1.27
CA VAL A 177 8.52 19.04 0.57
C VAL A 177 9.79 18.82 1.38
N ALA A 178 10.80 18.20 0.78
CA ALA A 178 12.14 18.17 1.36
C ALA A 178 12.56 19.64 1.54
N THR A 179 12.62 20.12 2.78
CA THR A 179 13.22 21.40 3.07
C THR A 179 14.68 21.29 2.69
N SER A 180 15.05 21.89 1.55
CA SER A 180 16.44 22.03 1.15
C SER A 180 17.11 22.93 2.20
N GLY A 181 17.69 22.32 3.23
CA GLY A 181 18.63 22.99 4.11
C GLY A 181 19.80 23.46 3.26
N ARG A 182 19.80 24.73 2.85
CA ARG A 182 21.00 25.42 2.41
C ARG A 182 21.94 25.50 3.61
N GLY A 183 22.77 24.47 3.78
CA GLY A 183 24.03 24.60 4.50
C GLY A 183 24.89 25.58 3.71
N ALA A 184 24.94 26.83 4.16
CA ALA A 184 25.94 27.76 3.69
C ALA A 184 27.31 27.24 4.16
N HIS A 185 28.10 26.75 3.22
CA HIS A 185 29.55 26.78 3.35
C HIS A 185 29.98 28.23 3.49
N ALA A 186 30.47 28.59 4.67
CA ALA A 186 31.40 29.71 4.83
C ALA A 186 32.69 29.11 5.39
N VAL A 187 33.65 28.99 4.48
CA VAL A 187 35.08 28.98 4.77
C VAL A 187 35.43 30.32 5.42
N ASP A 188 36.03 30.26 6.61
CA ASP A 188 37.35 30.81 6.92
C ASP A 188 37.86 30.21 8.24
#